data_AF-A0A086ZMI4-F1
#
_entry.id   AF-A0A086ZMI4-F1
#
_cell.length_a   1.000
_cell.length_b   1.000
_cell.length_c   1.000
_cell.angle_alpha   90.00
_cell.angle_beta   90.00
_cell.angle_gamma   90.00
#
_symmetry.space_group_name_H-M   'P 1'
#
loop_
_entity.id
_entity.type
_entity.pdbx_description
1 polymer ?
#
loop_
_entity_poly.entity_id
_entity_poly.type
_entity_poly.pdbx_seq_one_letter_code
_entity_poly.pdbx_strand_id
1 'polypeptide(L)' 'MTDATTEPTQRFPELAELDRMDDDQRIAAFRDVLDQLTHELDESR' A
#
# COMPACT_ATOMS: atom_id res chain seq x y z
N MET A 1 19.52 -2.59 -17.17
CA MET A 1 18.56 -1.53 -16.87
C MET A 1 17.27 -2.22 -16.44
N THR A 2 17.20 -2.64 -15.18
CA THR A 2 16.00 -3.29 -14.64
C THR A 2 15.04 -2.21 -14.23
N ASP A 3 13.89 -2.24 -14.90
CA ASP A 3 12.72 -1.42 -14.69
C ASP A 3 12.43 -1.25 -13.20
N ALA A 4 12.14 -0.02 -12.78
CA ALA A 4 11.86 0.34 -11.41
C ALA A 4 10.46 -0.15 -11.01
N THR A 5 10.29 -1.48 -10.93
CA THR A 5 9.20 -2.08 -10.17
C THR A 5 9.51 -1.83 -8.69
N THR A 6 9.30 -0.59 -8.25
CA THR A 6 9.29 -0.23 -6.83
C THR A 6 8.32 -1.18 -6.16
N GLU A 7 8.82 -2.10 -5.32
CA GLU A 7 7.94 -3.02 -4.61
C GLU A 7 6.89 -2.20 -3.85
N PRO A 8 5.61 -2.60 -3.84
CA PRO A 8 4.56 -1.88 -3.12
C PRO A 8 4.94 -1.58 -1.66
N THR A 9 5.73 -2.46 -1.03
CA THR A 9 6.29 -2.33 0.31
C THR A 9 7.29 -1.19 0.49
N GLN A 10 7.95 -0.71 -0.58
CA GLN A 10 8.82 0.48 -0.50
C GLN A 10 8.01 1.77 -0.39
N ARG A 11 6.82 1.79 -1.01
CA ARG A 11 5.92 2.95 -0.98
C ARG A 11 4.96 2.91 0.21
N PHE A 12 4.56 1.70 0.60
CA PHE A 12 3.63 1.41 1.68
C PHE A 12 4.29 0.43 2.65
N PRO A 13 5.18 0.90 3.54
CA PRO A 13 5.93 0.04 4.47
C PRO A 13 5.04 -0.79 5.40
N GLU A 14 3.82 -0.34 5.67
CA GLU A 14 2.78 -1.08 6.40
C GLU A 14 2.45 -2.43 5.74
N LEU A 15 2.69 -2.57 4.43
CA LEU A 15 2.48 -3.83 3.72
C LEU A 15 3.63 -4.83 3.91
N ALA A 16 4.78 -4.40 4.46
CA ALA A 16 5.95 -5.28 4.64
C ALA A 16 5.75 -6.36 5.72
N GLU A 17 4.76 -6.18 6.60
CA GLU A 17 4.49 -7.10 7.72
C GLU A 17 3.15 -7.84 7.60
N LEU A 18 2.49 -7.83 6.43
CA LEU A 18 1.19 -8.48 6.20
C LEU A 18 1.15 -9.96 6.60
N ASP A 19 2.27 -10.67 6.45
CA ASP A 19 2.39 -12.08 6.82
C ASP A 19 2.30 -12.33 8.34
N ARG A 20 2.54 -11.29 9.15
CA ARG A 20 2.46 -11.34 10.63
C ARG A 20 1.15 -10.78 11.18
N MET A 21 0.35 -10.14 10.34
CA MET A 21 -0.93 -9.54 10.71
C MET A 21 -2.06 -10.57 10.68
N ASP A 22 -3.03 -10.41 11.57
CA ASP A 22 -4.32 -11.10 11.46
C ASP A 22 -5.17 -10.53 10.30
N ASP A 23 -6.27 -11.19 9.97
CA ASP A 23 -7.09 -10.81 8.82
C ASP A 23 -7.69 -9.40 8.95
N ASP A 24 -8.09 -9.00 10.15
CA ASP A 24 -8.66 -7.67 10.38
C ASP A 24 -7.60 -6.59 10.21
N GLN A 25 -6.39 -6.83 10.72
CA GLN A 25 -5.22 -5.95 10.56
C GLN A 25 -4.80 -5.83 9.10
N ARG A 26 -4.76 -6.95 8.35
CA ARG A 26 -4.45 -6.94 6.92
C ARG A 26 -5.46 -6.11 6.13
N ILE A 27 -6.75 -6.30 6.41
CA ILE A 27 -7.82 -5.56 5.74
C ILE A 27 -7.72 -4.06 6.03
N ALA A 28 -7.40 -3.68 7.28
CA ALA A 28 -7.19 -2.29 7.65
C ALA A 28 -6.00 -1.68 6.88
N ALA A 29 -4.84 -2.34 6.86
CA ALA A 29 -3.66 -1.87 6.13
C ALA A 29 -3.94 -1.69 4.63
N PHE A 30 -4.67 -2.62 4.01
CA PHE A 30 -5.05 -2.46 2.59
C PHE A 30 -6.03 -1.31 2.35
N ARG A 31 -6.98 -1.08 3.26
CA ARG A 31 -7.92 0.05 3.15
C ARG A 31 -7.18 1.38 3.21
N ASP A 32 -6.27 1.54 4.15
CA ASP A 32 -5.51 2.77 4.31
C ASP A 32 -4.68 3.09 3.05
N VAL A 33 -4.02 2.08 2.47
CA VAL A 33 -3.28 2.21 1.20
C VAL A 33 -4.20 2.60 0.04
N LEU A 34 -5.37 1.96 -0.07
CA LEU A 34 -6.33 2.26 -1.14
C LEU A 34 -6.92 3.66 -1.01
N ASP A 35 -7.20 4.11 0.21
CA ASP A 35 -7.71 5.45 0.49
C ASP A 35 -6.65 6.50 0.12
N GLN A 36 -5.38 6.28 0.48
CA GLN A 36 -4.28 7.17 0.09
C GLN A 36 -4.12 7.24 -1.44
N LEU A 37 -4.13 6.11 -2.13
CA LEU A 37 -4.03 6.08 -3.60
C LEU A 37 -5.21 6.79 -4.27
N THR A 38 -6.42 6.61 -3.73
CA THR A 38 -7.63 7.27 -4.26
C THR A 38 -7.52 8.77 -4.08
N HIS A 39 -7.06 9.23 -2.92
CA HIS A 39 -6.85 10.65 -2.65
C HIS A 39 -5.82 11.27 -3.61
N GLU A 40 -4.69 10.61 -3.83
CA GLU A 40 -3.68 11.07 -4.78
C GLU A 40 -4.23 11.13 -6.22
N LEU A 41 -5.04 10.16 -6.63
CA LEU A 41 -5.70 10.17 -7.93
C LEU A 41 -6.65 11.35 -8.07
N ASP A 42 -7.42 11.65 -7.02
CA ASP A 42 -8.33 12.79 -6.99
C ASP A 42 -7.59 14.13 -6.99
N GLU A 43 -6.46 14.25 -6.29
CA GLU A 43 -5.60 15.46 -6.30
C GLU A 43 -4.86 15.67 -7.63
N SER A 44 -4.68 14.60 -8.41
CA SER A 44 -4.02 14.66 -9.72
C SER A 44 -4.92 15.12 -10.88
N ARG A 45 -6.21 15.40 -10.61
CA ARG A 45 -7.20 15.90 -11.58
C ARG A 45 -7.24 17.42 -11.66
#